data_AF-A0A8E2FC38-F1
#
_entry.id   AF-A0A8E2FC38-F1
#
_cell.length_a   1.000
_cell.length_b   1.000
_cell.length_c   1.000
_cell.angle_alpha   90.00
_cell.angle_beta   90.00
_cell.angle_gamma   90.00
#
_symmetry.space_group_name_H-M   'P 1'
#
loop_
_entity.id
_entity.type
_entity.pdbx_description
1 polymer ?
#
loop_
_entity_poly.entity_id
_entity_poly.type
_entity_poly.pdbx_seq_one_letter_code
_entity_poly.pdbx_strand_id
1 'polypeptide(L)'
;MVLGKFIEWHRYSAWAYEQALRNECGYIGYQPYWNWVKSAMGPLNSPMFDGSDTSMSDNGEYLFGNQSWVSIPTNDAPGIKIPKGTGGSCVKTGPFEELSARSGRKVNFGPMFSALTYVKQNPDPSGFDTYYNLCCPRCGISQWTSSRWAKDSDISWMINTNTEIYSFWSLLRGDFSGSYWMWQNQDPARGMYAIAGTITILKAPTSTNVSLDDLIDLSVNNEPIKLRDAMSTLGGPFCSVYAQCLHFHKALTGDQHWC
;
A
#
# COMPACT_ATOMS: atom_id res chain seq x y z
N MET A 1 -14.62 11.11 -8.01
CA MET A 1 -13.65 11.22 -9.12
C MET A 1 -12.25 10.80 -8.65
N VAL A 2 -11.73 9.70 -9.19
CA VAL A 2 -10.49 9.01 -8.75
C VAL A 2 -9.24 9.64 -9.39
N LEU A 3 -8.05 9.47 -8.79
CA LEU A 3 -6.77 9.78 -9.46
C LEU A 3 -6.47 8.69 -10.49
N GLY A 4 -6.56 9.02 -11.78
CA GLY A 4 -6.56 8.02 -12.86
C GLY A 4 -5.20 7.38 -13.19
N LYS A 5 -4.14 7.72 -12.45
CA LYS A 5 -2.78 7.18 -12.62
C LYS A 5 -2.31 6.33 -11.44
N PHE A 6 -3.14 6.09 -10.44
CA PHE A 6 -2.67 5.61 -9.14
C PHE A 6 -2.06 4.20 -9.20
N ILE A 7 -2.69 3.23 -9.87
CA ILE A 7 -2.16 1.85 -9.92
C ILE A 7 -0.82 1.85 -10.67
N GLU A 8 -0.78 2.57 -11.78
CA GLU A 8 0.38 2.65 -12.66
C GLU A 8 1.53 3.41 -12.01
N TRP A 9 1.23 4.49 -11.27
CA TRP A 9 2.21 5.20 -10.45
C TRP A 9 2.77 4.27 -9.38
N HIS A 10 1.95 3.50 -8.64
CA HIS A 10 2.44 2.56 -7.63
C HIS A 10 3.27 1.43 -8.24
N ARG A 11 2.87 0.92 -9.42
CA ARG A 11 3.67 -0.06 -10.18
C ARG A 11 5.04 0.51 -10.54
N TYR A 12 5.08 1.73 -11.06
CA TYR A 12 6.33 2.37 -11.44
C TYR A 12 7.21 2.66 -10.23
N SER A 13 6.63 3.13 -9.12
CA SER A 13 7.33 3.33 -7.85
C SER A 13 7.95 2.03 -7.32
N ALA A 14 7.20 0.92 -7.34
CA ALA A 14 7.71 -0.38 -6.89
C ALA A 14 8.85 -0.89 -7.77
N TRP A 15 8.74 -0.71 -9.09
CA TRP A 15 9.80 -1.07 -10.04
C TRP A 15 11.04 -0.21 -9.85
N ALA A 16 10.88 1.12 -9.69
CA ALA A 16 12.00 2.04 -9.47
C ALA A 16 12.75 1.68 -8.17
N TYR A 17 12.01 1.34 -7.11
CA TYR A 17 12.60 0.86 -5.87
C TYR A 17 13.39 -0.46 -6.07
N GLU A 18 12.84 -1.41 -6.84
CA GLU A 18 13.57 -2.62 -7.21
C GLU A 18 14.86 -2.32 -8.00
N GLN A 19 14.81 -1.36 -8.93
CA GLN A 19 16.00 -0.95 -9.69
C GLN A 19 17.07 -0.36 -8.77
N ALA A 20 16.70 0.48 -7.80
CA ALA A 20 17.64 0.99 -6.81
C ALA A 20 18.27 -0.15 -5.99
N LEU A 21 17.46 -1.09 -5.50
CA LEU A 21 17.97 -2.26 -4.77
C LEU A 21 18.98 -3.07 -5.61
N ARG A 22 18.68 -3.30 -6.89
CA ARG A 22 19.54 -4.09 -7.79
C ARG A 22 20.83 -3.35 -8.15
N ASN A 23 20.70 -2.09 -8.57
CA ASN A 23 21.79 -1.34 -9.19
C ASN A 23 22.68 -0.62 -8.17
N GLU A 24 22.15 -0.29 -6.98
CA GLU A 24 22.88 0.47 -5.95
C GLU A 24 23.23 -0.40 -4.74
N CYS A 25 22.42 -1.42 -4.43
CA CYS A 25 22.61 -2.28 -3.25
C CYS A 25 23.03 -3.73 -3.59
N GLY A 26 23.15 -4.08 -4.88
CA GLY A 26 23.57 -5.42 -5.32
C GLY A 26 22.52 -6.52 -5.07
N TYR A 27 21.24 -6.15 -4.94
CA TYR A 27 20.16 -7.12 -4.74
C TYR A 27 19.97 -7.99 -5.99
N ILE A 28 20.13 -9.31 -5.84
CA ILE A 28 19.97 -10.28 -6.95
C ILE A 28 18.65 -11.07 -6.88
N GLY A 29 17.86 -10.88 -5.82
CA GLY A 29 16.61 -11.60 -5.57
C GLY A 29 15.45 -11.13 -6.45
N TYR A 30 14.22 -11.39 -6.02
CA TYR A 30 12.99 -10.94 -6.68
C TYR A 30 12.17 -10.09 -5.72
N GLN A 31 11.45 -9.10 -6.25
CA GLN A 31 10.57 -8.26 -5.43
C GLN A 31 9.54 -9.13 -4.69
N PRO A 32 9.56 -9.17 -3.34
CA PRO A 32 8.62 -9.98 -2.58
C PRO A 32 7.23 -9.33 -2.56
N TYR A 33 6.20 -10.14 -2.32
CA TYR A 33 4.86 -9.65 -2.04
C TYR A 33 4.30 -10.30 -0.78
N TRP A 34 3.46 -9.58 -0.05
CA TRP A 34 2.74 -10.14 1.10
C TRP A 34 1.37 -10.64 0.63
N ASN A 35 1.16 -11.96 0.67
CA ASN A 35 -0.14 -12.56 0.46
C ASN A 35 -1.02 -12.37 1.71
N TRP A 36 -1.71 -11.23 1.80
CA TRP A 36 -2.53 -10.84 2.95
C TRP A 36 -3.61 -11.87 3.30
N VAL A 37 -4.19 -12.55 2.31
CA VAL A 37 -5.31 -13.47 2.54
C VAL A 37 -4.90 -14.67 3.38
N LYS A 38 -3.63 -15.12 3.27
CA LYS A 38 -3.09 -16.22 4.08
C LYS A 38 -3.03 -15.90 5.57
N SER A 39 -2.87 -14.63 5.91
CA SER A 39 -2.70 -14.16 7.29
C SER A 39 -3.84 -13.25 7.75
N ALA A 40 -4.96 -13.18 7.02
CA ALA A 40 -6.05 -12.25 7.31
C ALA A 40 -6.64 -12.44 8.72
N MET A 41 -6.71 -13.69 9.18
CA MET A 41 -7.21 -14.04 10.51
C MET A 41 -6.17 -13.91 11.61
N GLY A 42 -4.90 -13.69 11.29
CA GLY A 42 -3.81 -13.62 12.26
C GLY A 42 -2.57 -12.96 11.65
N PRO A 43 -2.62 -11.65 11.35
CA PRO A 43 -1.56 -10.97 10.60
C PRO A 43 -0.22 -10.97 11.35
N LEU A 44 -0.24 -11.00 12.68
CA LEU A 44 0.97 -11.12 13.52
C LEU A 44 1.63 -12.50 13.47
N ASN A 45 0.93 -13.52 12.97
CA ASN A 45 1.50 -14.85 12.75
C ASN A 45 2.10 -14.98 11.33
N SER A 46 2.06 -13.91 10.54
CA SER A 46 2.64 -13.89 9.20
C SER A 46 4.17 -13.80 9.32
N PRO A 47 4.93 -14.50 8.45
CA PRO A 47 6.37 -14.28 8.31
C PRO A 47 6.74 -12.81 8.03
N MET A 48 5.78 -12.03 7.54
CA MET A 48 5.93 -10.59 7.35
C MET A 48 6.12 -9.82 8.66
N PHE A 49 5.49 -10.26 9.76
CA PHE A 49 5.42 -9.51 11.02
C PHE A 49 5.67 -10.34 12.28
N ASP A 50 6.37 -11.46 12.16
CA ASP A 50 6.62 -12.36 13.30
C ASP A 50 7.82 -11.93 14.18
N GLY A 51 8.51 -10.85 13.81
CA GLY A 51 9.66 -10.31 14.54
C GLY A 51 10.96 -11.09 14.36
N SER A 52 10.98 -12.12 13.51
CA SER A 52 12.21 -12.84 13.16
C SER A 52 13.18 -11.98 12.34
N ASP A 53 14.42 -12.44 12.22
CA ASP A 53 15.47 -11.83 11.37
C ASP A 53 15.11 -11.83 9.88
N THR A 54 14.04 -12.54 9.48
CA THR A 54 13.53 -12.60 8.09
C THR A 54 12.23 -11.82 7.88
N SER A 55 11.71 -11.18 8.93
CA SER A 55 10.48 -10.39 8.89
C SER A 55 10.72 -8.94 8.46
N MET A 56 9.64 -8.18 8.26
CA MET A 56 9.69 -6.72 8.20
C MET A 56 9.52 -6.10 9.60
N SER A 57 10.14 -6.73 10.60
CA SER A 57 9.96 -6.48 12.04
C SER A 57 8.57 -6.87 12.59
N ASP A 58 8.43 -6.85 13.91
CA ASP A 58 7.18 -7.17 14.60
C ASP A 58 6.24 -5.96 14.69
N ASN A 59 5.13 -6.16 15.38
CA ASN A 59 4.32 -5.12 15.99
C ASN A 59 5.16 -4.15 16.83
N GLY A 60 4.62 -2.95 17.02
CA GLY A 60 5.14 -2.03 18.01
C GLY A 60 4.77 -2.46 19.42
N GLU A 61 5.46 -1.89 20.43
CA GLU A 61 4.92 -2.00 21.79
C GLU A 61 3.49 -1.49 21.85
N TYR A 62 2.70 -2.05 22.77
CA TYR A 62 1.39 -1.54 23.08
C TYR A 62 1.51 -0.08 23.57
N LEU A 63 1.05 0.85 22.72
CA LEU A 63 0.96 2.25 23.06
C LEU A 63 -0.28 2.81 22.38
N PHE A 64 -1.35 2.89 23.14
CA PHE A 64 -2.46 3.77 22.84
C PHE A 64 -2.63 4.61 24.10
N GLY A 65 -2.50 5.94 23.99
CA GLY A 65 -2.84 6.84 25.09
C GLY A 65 -4.31 6.71 25.47
N ASN A 66 -4.99 7.82 25.77
CA ASN A 66 -6.43 7.77 26.07
C ASN A 66 -7.32 7.52 24.82
N GLN A 67 -6.73 7.21 23.67
CA GLN A 67 -7.44 6.98 22.41
C GLN A 67 -7.90 5.52 22.28
N SER A 68 -9.21 5.31 22.19
CA SER A 68 -9.82 3.97 22.13
C SER A 68 -10.00 3.43 20.71
N TRP A 69 -9.94 4.29 19.69
CA TRP A 69 -10.06 3.92 18.27
C TRP A 69 -9.32 4.90 17.36
N VAL A 70 -8.97 4.43 16.17
CA VAL A 70 -8.49 5.25 15.06
C VAL A 70 -9.59 5.30 14.01
N SER A 71 -9.87 6.47 13.45
CA SER A 71 -10.95 6.63 12.48
C SER A 71 -10.46 6.98 11.08
N ILE A 72 -11.18 6.48 10.06
CA ILE A 72 -10.97 6.81 8.66
C ILE A 72 -12.15 7.65 8.16
N PRO A 73 -11.93 8.78 7.46
CA PRO A 73 -10.62 9.35 7.12
C PRO A 73 -9.92 10.04 8.29
N THR A 74 -10.66 10.61 9.25
CA THR A 74 -10.10 11.32 10.41
C THR A 74 -10.91 11.04 11.67
N ASN A 75 -10.33 11.31 12.85
CA ASN A 75 -11.04 11.20 14.12
C ASN A 75 -12.18 12.22 14.29
N ASP A 76 -12.07 13.38 13.65
CA ASP A 76 -13.08 14.45 13.71
C ASP A 76 -14.28 14.16 12.80
N ALA A 77 -14.09 13.36 11.74
CA ALA A 77 -15.13 12.94 10.81
C ALA A 77 -15.07 11.42 10.56
N PRO A 78 -15.44 10.59 11.56
CA PRO A 78 -15.21 9.15 11.51
C PRO A 78 -16.24 8.45 10.62
N GLY A 79 -15.80 7.87 9.50
CA GLY A 79 -16.57 6.95 8.67
C GLY A 79 -16.42 5.49 9.13
N ILE A 80 -15.18 5.04 9.33
CA ILE A 80 -14.86 3.72 9.88
C ILE A 80 -14.12 3.92 11.19
N LYS A 81 -14.53 3.23 12.26
CA LYS A 81 -13.84 3.23 13.55
C LYS A 81 -13.10 1.91 13.74
N ILE A 82 -11.78 1.96 13.70
CA ILE A 82 -10.90 0.82 13.93
C ILE A 82 -10.55 0.79 15.42
N PRO A 83 -10.85 -0.29 16.15
CA PRO A 83 -10.49 -0.40 17.57
C PRO A 83 -8.97 -0.36 17.74
N LYS A 84 -8.50 0.06 18.92
CA LYS A 84 -7.08 -0.01 19.25
C LYS A 84 -6.53 -1.43 19.04
N GLY A 85 -5.38 -1.51 18.38
CA GLY A 85 -4.67 -2.76 18.17
C GLY A 85 -3.88 -3.19 19.40
N THR A 86 -2.99 -4.16 19.21
CA THR A 86 -2.09 -4.68 20.25
C THR A 86 -0.72 -3.99 20.26
N GLY A 87 -0.43 -3.12 19.28
CA GLY A 87 0.83 -2.36 19.18
C GLY A 87 0.63 -0.84 19.30
N GLY A 88 1.26 -0.07 18.42
CA GLY A 88 1.10 1.39 18.30
C GLY A 88 2.37 2.20 18.56
N SER A 89 3.38 1.62 19.20
CA SER A 89 4.69 2.22 19.42
C SER A 89 5.73 1.78 18.38
N CYS A 90 7.01 2.10 18.66
CA CYS A 90 8.16 1.64 17.91
C CYS A 90 8.20 0.10 17.81
N VAL A 91 8.60 -0.42 16.65
CA VAL A 91 8.96 -1.84 16.49
C VAL A 91 10.15 -2.19 17.38
N LYS A 92 10.19 -3.44 17.84
CA LYS A 92 11.12 -3.89 18.88
C LYS A 92 12.05 -5.04 18.51
N THR A 93 11.69 -5.79 17.49
CA THR A 93 12.38 -7.01 17.07
C THR A 93 12.47 -7.05 15.55
N GLY A 94 13.40 -7.85 15.03
CA GLY A 94 13.64 -8.04 13.61
C GLY A 94 14.49 -6.93 12.98
N PRO A 95 14.75 -7.00 11.67
CA PRO A 95 15.81 -6.23 11.00
C PRO A 95 15.69 -4.71 11.08
N PHE A 96 14.50 -4.19 11.37
CA PHE A 96 14.24 -2.75 11.45
C PHE A 96 14.14 -2.24 12.89
N GLU A 97 14.42 -3.06 13.91
CA GLU A 97 14.45 -2.62 15.32
C GLU A 97 15.51 -1.55 15.57
N GLU A 98 16.65 -1.59 14.86
CA GLU A 98 17.71 -0.62 15.03
C GLU A 98 17.29 0.78 14.59
N LEU A 99 16.26 0.87 13.72
CA LEU A 99 15.66 2.15 13.37
C LEU A 99 14.89 2.78 14.54
N SER A 100 14.59 2.00 15.56
CA SER A 100 14.02 2.44 16.83
C SER A 100 15.09 2.83 17.86
N ALA A 101 16.36 2.47 17.65
CA ALA A 101 17.45 2.76 18.58
C ALA A 101 17.86 4.25 18.55
N ARG A 102 18.39 4.75 19.68
CA ARG A 102 18.89 6.14 19.75
C ARG A 102 20.10 6.41 18.84
N SER A 103 20.90 5.38 18.56
CA SER A 103 22.13 5.42 17.78
C SER A 103 21.99 5.00 16.32
N GLY A 104 20.80 4.55 15.90
CA GLY A 104 20.55 4.03 14.54
C GLY A 104 20.12 5.09 13.53
N ARG A 105 20.03 4.67 12.25
CA ARG A 105 19.33 5.40 11.19
C ARG A 105 17.85 5.53 11.61
N LYS A 106 17.19 6.66 11.37
CA LYS A 106 15.79 6.85 11.81
C LYS A 106 14.90 7.16 10.63
N VAL A 107 13.59 7.04 10.85
CA VAL A 107 12.61 7.64 9.94
C VAL A 107 12.74 9.16 10.09
N ASN A 108 12.94 9.86 8.97
CA ASN A 108 13.33 11.28 8.98
C ASN A 108 12.21 12.25 8.57
N PHE A 109 11.18 11.74 7.88
CA PHE A 109 10.08 12.55 7.33
C PHE A 109 8.76 12.32 8.06
N GLY A 110 7.82 13.26 7.89
CA GLY A 110 6.48 13.19 8.48
C GLY A 110 6.48 13.35 10.01
N PRO A 111 5.36 13.04 10.69
CA PRO A 111 4.07 12.76 10.07
C PRO A 111 3.48 14.05 9.44
N MET A 112 2.97 13.95 8.22
CA MET A 112 2.14 15.01 7.60
C MET A 112 0.72 15.00 8.17
N PHE A 113 0.16 13.81 8.34
CA PHE A 113 -1.16 13.57 8.94
C PHE A 113 -1.02 12.40 9.90
N SER A 114 -1.57 12.51 11.10
CA SER A 114 -1.63 11.43 12.07
C SER A 114 -3.03 11.32 12.64
N ALA A 115 -3.60 10.12 12.56
CA ALA A 115 -4.83 9.78 13.27
C ALA A 115 -4.56 9.34 14.73
N LEU A 116 -3.29 9.29 15.16
CA LEU A 116 -2.87 8.96 16.52
C LEU A 116 -2.64 10.25 17.31
N THR A 117 -3.42 10.48 18.37
CA THR A 117 -3.40 11.73 19.16
C THR A 117 -2.17 11.90 20.04
N TYR A 118 -1.44 10.81 20.28
CA TYR A 118 -0.23 10.78 21.10
C TYR A 118 1.06 10.89 20.26
N VAL A 119 0.95 10.99 18.94
CA VAL A 119 2.09 11.21 18.05
C VAL A 119 2.30 12.72 17.88
N LYS A 120 3.51 13.18 18.18
CA LYS A 120 3.90 14.59 17.97
C LYS A 120 3.91 14.90 16.47
N GLN A 121 3.21 15.96 16.08
CA GLN A 121 3.18 16.45 14.71
C GLN A 121 4.55 17.00 14.28
N ASN A 122 4.90 16.84 13.01
CA ASN A 122 6.08 17.51 12.45
C ASN A 122 5.87 19.05 12.53
N PRO A 123 6.85 19.82 13.05
CA PRO A 123 6.79 21.28 12.99
C PRO A 123 6.70 21.83 11.57
N ASP A 124 7.21 21.09 10.57
CA ASP A 124 7.01 21.39 9.16
C ASP A 124 5.61 20.92 8.71
N PRO A 125 4.70 21.85 8.34
CA PRO A 125 3.37 21.49 7.87
C PRO A 125 3.38 20.75 6.53
N SER A 126 4.45 20.85 5.73
CA SER A 126 4.62 20.06 4.51
C SER A 126 5.05 18.62 4.81
N GLY A 127 5.74 18.40 5.94
CA GLY A 127 6.30 17.11 6.36
C GLY A 127 7.43 16.57 5.47
N PHE A 128 7.91 17.34 4.48
CA PHE A 128 8.83 16.87 3.45
C PHE A 128 10.21 17.55 3.40
N ASP A 129 10.39 18.81 3.82
CA ASP A 129 11.53 19.58 3.28
C ASP A 129 12.42 20.30 4.30
N THR A 130 11.92 20.73 5.47
CA THR A 130 12.71 21.65 6.33
C THR A 130 13.11 21.15 7.72
N TYR A 131 12.53 20.05 8.21
CA TYR A 131 12.87 19.54 9.54
C TYR A 131 13.08 18.02 9.54
N TYR A 132 14.31 17.60 9.83
CA TYR A 132 14.61 16.22 10.21
C TYR A 132 13.78 15.84 11.44
N ASN A 133 12.72 15.05 11.25
CA ASN A 133 11.90 14.56 12.34
C ASN A 133 12.25 13.10 12.65
N LEU A 134 13.36 12.94 13.37
CA LEU A 134 13.92 11.65 13.75
C LEU A 134 12.96 10.84 14.66
N CYS A 135 12.29 9.86 14.07
CA CYS A 135 11.35 8.96 14.75
C CYS A 135 11.69 7.49 14.48
N CYS A 136 11.23 6.60 15.35
CA CYS A 136 11.23 5.17 15.09
C CYS A 136 10.09 4.79 14.12
N PRO A 137 10.23 3.71 13.34
CA PRO A 137 9.08 3.11 12.66
C PRO A 137 8.12 2.54 13.72
N ARG A 138 6.85 2.97 13.64
CA ARG A 138 5.79 2.50 14.53
C ARG A 138 4.88 1.51 13.83
N CYS A 139 4.47 0.46 14.53
CA CYS A 139 3.60 -0.56 13.98
C CYS A 139 2.45 -0.87 14.93
N GLY A 140 1.23 -0.97 14.41
CA GLY A 140 0.00 -1.20 15.18
C GLY A 140 -0.92 -2.13 14.42
N ILE A 141 -0.55 -3.40 14.31
CA ILE A 141 -1.26 -4.38 13.47
C ILE A 141 -2.64 -4.69 14.08
N SER A 142 -3.67 -4.61 13.24
CA SER A 142 -5.07 -4.83 13.62
C SER A 142 -5.65 -6.08 12.94
N GLN A 143 -5.75 -7.17 13.70
CA GLN A 143 -6.48 -8.37 13.27
C GLN A 143 -7.96 -8.05 12.99
N TRP A 144 -8.53 -7.08 13.70
CA TRP A 144 -9.90 -6.64 13.50
C TRP A 144 -10.12 -6.10 12.08
N THR A 145 -9.13 -5.37 11.55
CA THR A 145 -9.15 -4.82 10.19
C THR A 145 -8.94 -5.92 9.16
N SER A 146 -7.88 -6.73 9.31
CA SER A 146 -7.55 -7.77 8.33
C SER A 146 -8.63 -8.84 8.19
N SER A 147 -9.27 -9.25 9.30
CA SER A 147 -10.34 -10.27 9.28
C SER A 147 -11.66 -9.80 8.66
N ARG A 148 -11.84 -8.49 8.42
CA ARG A 148 -13.07 -7.92 7.83
C ARG A 148 -12.99 -7.70 6.33
N TRP A 149 -11.80 -7.39 5.82
CA TRP A 149 -11.65 -6.87 4.46
C TRP A 149 -10.49 -7.48 3.67
N ALA A 150 -9.70 -8.38 4.26
CA ALA A 150 -8.54 -8.98 3.62
C ALA A 150 -8.62 -10.51 3.52
N LYS A 151 -9.79 -11.13 3.76
CA LYS A 151 -9.93 -12.59 3.59
C LYS A 151 -9.97 -12.96 2.12
N ASP A 152 -9.63 -14.21 1.84
CA ASP A 152 -9.73 -14.77 0.49
C ASP A 152 -11.14 -14.63 -0.11
N SER A 153 -12.18 -14.80 0.70
CA SER A 153 -13.57 -14.58 0.31
C SER A 153 -13.84 -13.14 -0.12
N ASP A 154 -13.24 -12.16 0.57
CA ASP A 154 -13.47 -10.74 0.32
C ASP A 154 -12.78 -10.32 -1.00
N ILE A 155 -11.54 -10.77 -1.18
CA ILE A 155 -10.74 -10.50 -2.38
C ILE A 155 -11.31 -11.23 -3.60
N SER A 156 -11.66 -12.52 -3.45
CA SER A 156 -12.31 -13.30 -4.52
C SER A 156 -13.66 -12.72 -4.90
N TRP A 157 -14.47 -12.29 -3.92
CA TRP A 157 -15.73 -11.60 -4.21
C TRP A 157 -15.49 -10.30 -4.98
N MET A 158 -14.53 -9.47 -4.53
CA MET A 158 -14.19 -8.22 -5.19
C MET A 158 -13.78 -8.44 -6.66
N ILE A 159 -12.89 -9.41 -6.93
CA ILE A 159 -12.41 -9.71 -8.29
C ILE A 159 -13.52 -10.27 -9.17
N ASN A 160 -14.31 -11.23 -8.67
CA ASN A 160 -15.29 -11.94 -9.50
C ASN A 160 -16.60 -11.15 -9.71
N THR A 161 -16.93 -10.24 -8.79
CA THR A 161 -18.22 -9.51 -8.82
C THR A 161 -18.09 -8.13 -9.48
N ASN A 162 -16.90 -7.55 -9.54
CA ASN A 162 -16.68 -6.21 -10.09
C ASN A 162 -16.02 -6.29 -11.46
N THR A 163 -16.85 -6.39 -12.49
CA THR A 163 -16.41 -6.40 -13.89
C THR A 163 -16.01 -5.02 -14.41
N GLU A 164 -16.42 -3.97 -13.70
CA GLU A 164 -16.14 -2.58 -14.04
C GLU A 164 -14.86 -2.09 -13.35
N ILE A 165 -13.96 -1.46 -14.11
CA ILE A 165 -12.73 -0.91 -13.55
C ILE A 165 -13.04 0.09 -12.43
N TYR A 166 -14.11 0.89 -12.55
CA TYR A 166 -14.52 1.87 -11.55
C TYR A 166 -15.01 1.23 -10.24
N SER A 167 -15.90 0.23 -10.31
CA SER A 167 -16.45 -0.39 -9.10
C SER A 167 -15.41 -1.24 -8.38
N PHE A 168 -14.56 -1.94 -9.14
CA PHE A 168 -13.38 -2.62 -8.62
C PHE A 168 -12.47 -1.62 -7.89
N TRP A 169 -12.24 -0.46 -8.52
CA TRP A 169 -11.45 0.62 -7.95
C TRP A 169 -12.00 1.16 -6.63
N SER A 170 -13.30 1.47 -6.58
CA SER A 170 -13.98 1.94 -5.37
C SER A 170 -13.82 0.94 -4.23
N LEU A 171 -14.06 -0.35 -4.48
CA LEU A 171 -13.95 -1.35 -3.42
C LEU A 171 -12.51 -1.57 -2.97
N LEU A 172 -11.54 -1.62 -3.89
CA LEU A 172 -10.12 -1.81 -3.56
C LEU A 172 -9.57 -0.70 -2.62
N ARG A 173 -10.05 0.53 -2.77
CA ARG A 173 -9.67 1.67 -1.90
C ARG A 173 -10.47 1.78 -0.61
N GLY A 174 -11.38 0.84 -0.33
CA GLY A 174 -12.21 0.82 0.87
C GLY A 174 -13.50 1.65 0.80
N ASP A 175 -14.01 1.94 -0.40
CA ASP A 175 -15.34 2.55 -0.61
C ASP A 175 -16.42 1.46 -0.55
N PHE A 176 -16.67 0.96 0.67
CA PHE A 176 -17.73 -0.02 0.93
C PHE A 176 -19.08 0.69 0.91
N SER A 177 -20.10 0.09 0.30
CA SER A 177 -21.48 0.61 0.20
C SER A 177 -21.99 1.18 1.54
N GLY A 178 -21.93 2.51 1.69
CA GLY A 178 -22.27 3.24 2.93
C GLY A 178 -21.16 4.13 3.49
N SER A 179 -19.92 4.00 3.01
CA SER A 179 -18.80 4.88 3.33
C SER A 179 -18.82 6.04 2.33
N TYR A 180 -19.53 7.11 2.69
CA TYR A 180 -19.58 8.36 1.92
C TYR A 180 -18.16 8.74 1.47
N TRP A 181 -17.92 8.88 0.16
CA TRP A 181 -17.18 9.98 -0.51
C TRP A 181 -16.83 9.60 -1.96
N MET A 182 -17.81 9.85 -2.85
CA MET A 182 -17.71 10.32 -4.24
C MET A 182 -18.50 9.52 -5.28
N TRP A 183 -19.39 10.27 -5.93
CA TRP A 183 -20.32 9.92 -6.99
C TRP A 183 -19.74 9.53 -8.36
N GLN A 184 -20.57 8.72 -9.04
CA GLN A 184 -20.86 8.47 -10.47
C GLN A 184 -19.97 7.56 -11.34
N ASN A 185 -20.59 6.43 -11.71
CA ASN A 185 -20.73 5.81 -13.05
C ASN A 185 -19.89 6.42 -14.18
N GLN A 186 -19.15 5.57 -14.92
CA GLN A 186 -19.37 5.31 -16.36
C GLN A 186 -18.36 4.30 -16.97
N ASP A 187 -18.94 3.34 -17.71
CA ASP A 187 -18.45 2.58 -18.89
C ASP A 187 -17.58 1.28 -18.74
N PRO A 188 -18.18 0.08 -19.00
CA PRO A 188 -17.57 -1.27 -19.00
C PRO A 188 -16.53 -1.63 -20.06
N ALA A 189 -16.41 -0.84 -21.13
CA ALA A 189 -15.66 -1.31 -22.27
C ALA A 189 -14.18 -0.88 -22.19
N ARG A 190 -13.30 -1.70 -21.59
CA ARG A 190 -11.94 -2.03 -22.10
C ARG A 190 -11.08 -2.75 -21.05
N GLY A 191 -10.48 -3.87 -21.42
CA GLY A 191 -9.38 -4.50 -20.69
C GLY A 191 -8.09 -3.69 -20.76
N MET A 192 -7.04 -4.15 -20.07
CA MET A 192 -5.60 -3.76 -20.01
C MET A 192 -5.20 -2.26 -20.09
N TYR A 193 -5.83 -1.44 -20.94
CA TYR A 193 -5.63 0.00 -21.11
C TYR A 193 -6.80 0.86 -20.58
N ALA A 194 -7.74 0.28 -19.84
CA ALA A 194 -8.78 1.07 -19.18
C ALA A 194 -8.18 1.97 -18.10
N ILE A 195 -8.48 3.27 -18.22
CA ILE A 195 -8.08 4.33 -17.29
C ILE A 195 -9.34 5.10 -16.90
N ALA A 196 -9.52 5.38 -15.61
CA ALA A 196 -10.67 6.10 -15.10
C ALA A 196 -10.25 7.08 -14.00
N GLY A 197 -10.67 8.34 -14.12
CA GLY A 197 -10.33 9.39 -13.17
C GLY A 197 -9.68 10.62 -13.79
N THR A 198 -9.22 11.52 -12.93
CA THR A 198 -8.59 12.79 -13.28
C THR A 198 -7.13 12.82 -12.88
N ILE A 199 -6.41 13.84 -13.34
CA ILE A 199 -4.99 14.05 -13.01
C ILE A 199 -4.81 14.47 -11.54
N THR A 200 -5.85 15.06 -10.93
CA THR A 200 -5.84 15.45 -9.50
C THR A 200 -6.72 14.55 -8.65
N ILE A 201 -6.31 14.38 -7.40
CA ILE A 201 -7.08 13.66 -6.37
C ILE A 201 -8.41 14.39 -6.15
N LEU A 202 -9.53 13.65 -6.18
CA LEU A 202 -10.90 14.18 -6.04
C LEU A 202 -11.29 15.25 -7.06
N LYS A 203 -10.54 15.43 -8.16
CA LYS A 203 -10.67 16.59 -9.06
C LYS A 203 -10.44 17.92 -8.34
N ALA A 204 -9.56 17.94 -7.33
CA ALA A 204 -9.22 19.11 -6.54
C ALA A 204 -7.70 19.41 -6.66
N PRO A 205 -7.30 20.49 -7.36
CA PRO A 205 -8.12 21.44 -8.13
C PRO A 205 -8.72 20.79 -9.39
N THR A 206 -9.68 21.47 -10.03
CA THR A 206 -10.34 20.98 -11.24
C THR A 206 -9.30 20.61 -12.31
N SER A 207 -9.31 19.35 -12.77
CA SER A 207 -8.39 18.87 -13.81
C SER A 207 -9.10 18.06 -14.88
N THR A 208 -8.41 17.84 -16.00
CA THR A 208 -8.87 17.00 -17.09
C THR A 208 -8.86 15.52 -16.71
N ASN A 209 -9.61 14.73 -17.47
CA ASN A 209 -9.50 13.28 -17.39
C ASN A 209 -8.07 12.86 -17.75
N VAL A 210 -7.63 11.76 -17.14
CA VAL A 210 -6.32 11.19 -17.43
C VAL A 210 -6.26 10.71 -18.89
N SER A 211 -5.11 10.89 -19.52
CA SER A 211 -4.77 10.38 -20.85
C SER A 211 -3.59 9.41 -20.77
N LEU A 212 -3.54 8.46 -21.71
CA LEU A 212 -2.41 7.53 -21.86
C LEU A 212 -1.07 8.23 -22.17
N ASP A 213 -1.11 9.47 -22.65
CA ASP A 213 0.08 10.29 -22.90
C ASP A 213 0.49 11.16 -21.71
N ASP A 214 -0.29 11.17 -20.63
CA ASP A 214 0.11 11.87 -19.43
C ASP A 214 1.33 11.21 -18.77
N LEU A 215 2.21 12.02 -18.18
CA LEU A 215 3.39 11.52 -17.49
C LEU A 215 3.06 11.00 -16.09
N ILE A 216 3.74 9.93 -15.70
CA ILE A 216 3.93 9.48 -14.33
C ILE A 216 5.29 10.02 -13.90
N ASP A 217 5.28 10.88 -12.89
CA ASP A 217 6.47 11.54 -12.36
C ASP A 217 6.76 11.02 -10.94
N LEU A 218 7.97 10.51 -10.73
CA LEU A 218 8.48 10.08 -9.42
C LEU A 218 9.46 11.11 -8.83
N SER A 219 9.57 12.28 -9.45
CA SER A 219 10.48 13.36 -9.12
C SER A 219 11.93 12.85 -9.08
N VAL A 220 12.66 13.19 -8.03
CA VAL A 220 14.08 12.82 -7.86
C VAL A 220 14.33 11.31 -7.76
N ASN A 221 13.30 10.48 -7.61
CA ASN A 221 13.47 9.04 -7.44
C ASN A 221 13.67 8.30 -8.77
N ASN A 222 13.13 8.81 -9.89
CA ASN A 222 13.33 8.22 -11.21
C ASN A 222 12.83 9.11 -12.35
N GLU A 223 13.32 8.87 -13.57
CA GLU A 223 12.89 9.58 -14.77
C GLU A 223 11.38 9.41 -15.05
N PRO A 224 10.68 10.42 -15.58
CA PRO A 224 9.26 10.33 -15.88
C PRO A 224 8.99 9.41 -17.09
N ILE A 225 7.90 8.64 -17.03
CA ILE A 225 7.42 7.81 -18.15
C ILE A 225 5.98 8.16 -18.53
N LYS A 226 5.55 7.80 -19.74
CA LYS A 226 4.14 7.95 -20.11
C LYS A 226 3.29 6.88 -19.44
N LEU A 227 2.05 7.22 -19.11
CA LEU A 227 1.08 6.29 -18.52
C LEU A 227 0.92 5.01 -19.36
N ARG A 228 0.87 5.13 -20.70
CA ARG A 228 0.82 3.98 -21.63
C ARG A 228 1.93 2.95 -21.40
N ASP A 229 3.12 3.39 -21.03
CA ASP A 229 4.28 2.52 -20.84
C ASP A 229 4.19 1.76 -19.51
N ALA A 230 3.32 2.23 -18.60
CA ALA A 230 3.11 1.60 -17.31
C ALA A 230 1.91 0.64 -17.25
N MET A 231 1.12 0.52 -18.32
CA MET A 231 -0.14 -0.25 -18.33
C MET A 231 0.08 -1.78 -18.29
N SER A 232 1.24 -2.27 -18.74
CA SER A 232 1.57 -3.70 -18.84
C SER A 232 2.74 -4.08 -17.95
N THR A 233 2.69 -5.18 -17.18
CA THR A 233 3.89 -5.68 -16.46
C THR A 233 4.93 -6.31 -17.40
N LEU A 234 4.59 -6.48 -18.68
CA LEU A 234 5.45 -7.00 -19.75
C LEU A 234 5.68 -5.96 -20.86
N GLY A 235 5.40 -4.68 -20.58
CA GLY A 235 5.57 -3.59 -21.53
C GLY A 235 6.26 -2.39 -20.89
N GLY A 236 6.72 -1.47 -21.73
CA GLY A 236 7.52 -0.32 -21.28
C GLY A 236 8.79 -0.80 -20.55
N PRO A 237 9.10 -0.24 -19.37
CA PRO A 237 10.28 -0.64 -18.59
C PRO A 237 10.11 -1.98 -17.84
N PHE A 238 8.93 -2.59 -17.89
CA PHE A 238 8.60 -3.76 -17.08
C PHE A 238 8.76 -5.06 -17.86
N CYS A 239 9.28 -6.09 -17.18
CA CYS A 239 9.34 -7.45 -17.67
C CYS A 239 9.22 -8.42 -16.49
N SER A 240 8.07 -8.42 -15.83
CA SER A 240 7.81 -9.26 -14.66
C SER A 240 6.42 -9.89 -14.66
N VAL A 241 6.33 -11.03 -13.98
CA VAL A 241 5.08 -11.75 -13.72
C VAL A 241 4.99 -12.05 -12.22
N TYR A 242 3.78 -12.06 -11.70
CA TYR A 242 3.51 -12.51 -10.34
C TYR A 242 3.33 -14.02 -10.33
N ALA A 243 4.22 -14.72 -9.65
CA ALA A 243 4.06 -16.14 -9.37
C ALA A 243 3.35 -16.30 -8.02
N GLN A 244 2.04 -16.52 -8.05
CA GLN A 244 1.34 -17.04 -6.89
C GLN A 244 1.39 -18.56 -6.97
N CYS A 245 2.12 -19.21 -6.03
CA CYS A 245 2.08 -20.65 -5.87
C CYS A 245 0.70 -21.05 -5.31
N LEU A 246 -0.34 -20.93 -6.13
CA LEU A 246 -1.50 -21.82 -6.08
C LEU A 246 -1.02 -23.16 -6.63
N HIS A 247 -1.73 -24.26 -6.37
CA HIS A 247 -1.46 -25.57 -6.99
C HIS A 247 -1.64 -25.59 -8.54
N PHE A 248 -1.28 -24.51 -9.23
CA PHE A 248 -1.38 -24.29 -10.67
C PHE A 248 -0.24 -24.93 -11.47
N HIS A 249 0.86 -25.33 -10.81
CA HIS A 249 2.02 -25.91 -11.51
C HIS A 249 1.80 -27.34 -12.04
N LYS A 250 0.66 -27.96 -11.75
CA LYS A 250 0.37 -29.31 -12.28
C LYS A 250 0.01 -29.30 -13.78
N ALA A 251 -0.36 -28.15 -14.34
CA ALA A 251 -0.89 -28.07 -15.71
C ALA A 251 0.18 -27.86 -16.80
N LEU A 252 1.38 -27.37 -16.47
CA LEU A 252 2.37 -27.00 -17.49
C LEU A 252 3.61 -27.90 -17.52
N THR A 253 4.04 -28.46 -16.39
CA THR A 253 5.33 -29.16 -16.30
C THR A 253 5.22 -30.58 -15.77
N GLY A 254 4.07 -31.02 -15.28
CA GLY A 254 3.91 -32.36 -14.67
C GLY A 254 4.64 -32.53 -13.32
N ASP A 255 5.63 -31.69 -13.04
CA ASP A 255 6.42 -31.74 -11.81
C ASP A 255 5.81 -30.90 -10.68
N GLN A 256 5.68 -31.53 -9.50
CA GLN A 256 5.36 -30.84 -8.25
C GLN A 256 6.62 -30.14 -7.74
N HIS A 257 6.81 -28.88 -8.14
CA HIS A 257 7.69 -28.00 -7.40
C HIS A 257 6.90 -27.36 -6.26
N TRP A 258 7.25 -27.78 -5.05
CA TRP A 258 6.84 -27.12 -3.83
C TRP A 258 7.65 -25.82 -3.71
N CYS A 259 6.94 -24.70 -3.67
CA CYS A 259 7.36 -23.55 -2.89
C CYS A 259 7.13 -23.96 -1.42
#